data_AF-A0A8B6FAE3-F1
#
_entry.id   AF-A0A8B6FAE3-F1
#
_cell.length_a   1.000
_cell.length_b   1.000
_cell.length_c   1.000
_cell.angle_alpha   90.00
_cell.angle_beta   90.00
_cell.angle_gamma   90.00
#
_symmetry.space_group_name_H-M   'P 1'
#
loop_
_entity.id
_entity.type
_entity.pdbx_description
1 polymer ?
#
loop_
_entity_poly.entity_id
_entity_poly.type
_entity_poly.pdbx_seq_one_letter_code
_entity_poly.pdbx_strand_id
1 'polypeptide(L)'
;MSHLTQTPIKTGINVPIGHLIVNPKWKNSDLSTTLQSSIQVLYDDNLGLIDFYPSSNTGVVYITEAELVSNSYRRRLAKLRKANMIPIVVIVESTKNQPTRYLLFVIGERTGTSSQYFCSLQKFCVMELGFSLIPVPSQKEAGTFLAQMVHVEGHKETNPFTKKKRSTPLDQALLASVKSIPKLGEVKSRMLLEKFGSM
;
A
#
# COMPACT_ATOMS: atom_id res chain seq x y z
N MET A 1 21.35 31.68 13.94
CA MET A 1 20.54 31.15 12.81
C MET A 1 20.89 29.68 12.65
N SER A 2 20.08 28.77 13.21
CA SER A 2 20.33 27.33 13.16
C SER A 2 19.78 26.74 11.86
N HIS A 3 20.67 26.21 11.02
CA HIS A 3 20.33 25.50 9.80
C HIS A 3 19.41 24.31 10.12
N LEU A 4 18.21 24.30 9.55
CA LEU A 4 17.32 23.14 9.51
C LEU A 4 17.95 22.08 8.60
N THR A 5 18.65 21.12 9.18
CA THR A 5 19.12 19.92 8.47
C THR A 5 17.90 19.15 7.96
N GLN A 6 17.56 19.34 6.69
CA GLN A 6 16.61 18.48 5.99
C GLN A 6 17.25 17.09 5.91
N THR A 7 16.66 16.11 6.59
CA THR A 7 17.06 14.71 6.42
C THR A 7 16.74 14.33 4.97
N PRO A 8 17.74 14.03 4.12
CA PRO A 8 17.50 13.70 2.74
C PRO A 8 16.74 12.38 2.66
N ILE A 9 15.70 12.34 1.83
CA ILE A 9 15.01 11.09 1.47
C ILE A 9 15.69 10.59 0.20
N LYS A 10 16.32 9.42 0.28
CA LYS A 10 17.04 8.83 -0.85
C LYS A 10 16.03 8.31 -1.86
N THR A 11 16.03 8.91 -3.05
CA THR A 11 15.30 8.43 -4.22
C THR A 11 16.21 7.49 -5.03
N GLY A 12 15.63 6.51 -5.75
CA GLY A 12 16.41 5.59 -6.57
C GLY A 12 17.18 4.51 -5.80
N ILE A 13 16.65 4.07 -4.65
CA ILE A 13 17.19 2.92 -3.93
C ILE A 13 17.02 1.66 -4.79
N ASN A 14 18.10 0.91 -4.98
CA ASN A 14 18.06 -0.37 -5.68
C ASN A 14 17.96 -1.51 -4.67
N VAL A 15 16.78 -2.13 -4.58
CA VAL A 15 16.53 -3.29 -3.72
C VAL A 15 16.63 -4.56 -4.57
N PRO A 16 17.58 -5.47 -4.29
CA PRO A 16 17.63 -6.77 -4.97
C PRO A 16 16.36 -7.59 -4.70
N ILE A 17 15.93 -8.40 -5.68
CA ILE A 17 14.74 -9.24 -5.53
C ILE A 17 14.90 -10.17 -4.31
N GLY A 18 13.85 -10.27 -3.50
CA GLY A 18 13.85 -11.09 -2.28
C GLY A 18 14.64 -10.51 -1.10
N HIS A 19 15.13 -9.27 -1.22
CA HIS A 19 15.83 -8.58 -0.14
C HIS A 19 14.98 -7.45 0.45
N LEU A 20 15.25 -7.12 1.71
CA LEU A 20 14.70 -5.98 2.40
C LEU A 20 15.83 -5.05 2.82
N ILE A 21 15.76 -3.77 2.46
CA ILE A 21 16.67 -2.77 3.04
C ILE A 21 16.04 -2.19 4.30
N VAL A 22 16.81 -2.12 5.38
CA VAL A 22 16.34 -1.83 6.73
C VAL A 22 17.16 -0.72 7.37
N ASN A 23 16.48 0.20 8.07
CA ASN A 23 17.15 1.23 8.85
C ASN A 23 17.87 0.56 10.05
N PRO A 24 19.18 0.81 10.26
CA PRO A 24 19.98 0.18 11.30
C PRO A 24 19.42 0.32 12.72
N LYS A 25 18.57 1.32 12.99
CA LYS A 25 17.89 1.47 14.28
C LYS A 25 17.05 0.23 14.67
N TRP A 26 16.68 -0.59 13.70
CA TRP A 26 15.94 -1.83 13.91
C TRP A 26 16.83 -3.04 14.20
N LYS A 27 18.16 -2.90 14.17
CA LYS A 27 19.06 -4.00 14.56
C LYS A 27 18.72 -4.49 15.97
N ASN A 28 18.77 -5.81 16.15
CA ASN A 28 18.49 -6.50 17.41
C ASN A 28 17.04 -6.34 17.94
N SER A 29 16.12 -5.81 17.15
CA SER A 29 14.68 -5.82 17.47
C SER A 29 14.05 -7.19 17.19
N ASP A 30 12.93 -7.48 17.85
CA ASP A 30 12.12 -8.68 17.56
C ASP A 30 11.66 -8.73 16.09
N LEU A 31 11.38 -7.55 15.53
CA LEU A 31 11.08 -7.38 14.11
C LEU A 31 12.24 -7.83 13.23
N SER A 32 13.47 -7.40 13.53
CA SER A 32 14.66 -7.77 12.78
C SER A 32 14.97 -9.26 12.87
N THR A 33 14.83 -9.86 14.05
CA THR A 33 15.02 -11.30 14.25
C THR A 33 14.03 -12.11 13.41
N THR A 34 12.76 -11.70 13.39
CA THR A 34 11.71 -12.34 12.59
C THR A 34 11.95 -12.22 11.07
N LEU A 35 12.47 -11.07 10.63
CA LEU A 35 12.79 -10.85 9.22
C LEU A 35 13.98 -11.69 8.77
N GLN A 36 15.06 -11.72 9.56
CA GLN A 36 16.27 -12.48 9.24
C GLN A 36 16.04 -14.00 9.17
N SER A 37 15.01 -14.52 9.84
CA SER A 37 14.64 -15.94 9.72
C SER A 37 13.90 -16.29 8.43
N SER A 38 13.42 -15.30 7.66
CA SER A 38 12.55 -15.52 6.50
C SER A 38 13.07 -14.93 5.19
N ILE A 39 13.83 -13.84 5.23
CA ILE A 39 14.32 -13.12 4.04
C ILE A 39 15.73 -12.56 4.25
N GLN A 40 16.38 -12.16 3.15
CA GLN A 40 17.68 -11.48 3.21
C GLN A 40 17.51 -10.01 3.61
N VAL A 41 18.18 -9.61 4.69
CA VAL A 41 18.10 -8.25 5.26
C VAL A 41 19.41 -7.51 5.02
N LEU A 42 19.32 -6.34 4.39
CA LEU A 42 20.43 -5.41 4.18
C LEU A 42 20.21 -4.16 5.03
N TYR A 43 21.22 -3.66 5.71
CA TYR A 43 21.12 -2.41 6.46
C TYR A 43 21.76 -1.26 5.68
N ASP A 44 21.07 -0.12 5.60
CA ASP A 44 21.59 1.13 5.03
C ASP A 44 21.29 2.29 6.00
N ASP A 45 22.31 3.01 6.42
CA ASP A 45 22.18 4.13 7.36
C ASP A 45 21.53 5.37 6.71
N ASN A 46 21.37 5.37 5.38
CA ASN A 46 20.92 6.52 4.58
C ASN A 46 19.45 6.42 4.12
N LEU A 47 18.58 5.75 4.88
CA LEU A 47 17.13 5.65 4.54
C LEU A 47 16.32 6.89 4.94
N GLY A 48 16.92 7.82 5.68
CA GLY A 48 16.29 9.08 6.06
C GLY A 48 15.05 8.87 6.96
N LEU A 49 13.86 9.16 6.42
CA LEU A 49 12.59 9.05 7.15
C LEU A 49 11.88 7.70 6.96
N ILE A 50 12.40 6.83 6.10
CA ILE A 50 11.85 5.50 5.82
C ILE A 50 12.56 4.46 6.68
N ASP A 51 11.80 3.47 7.14
CA ASP A 51 12.29 2.39 7.99
C ASP A 51 12.70 1.17 7.20
N PHE A 52 11.95 0.85 6.14
CA PHE A 52 12.18 -0.33 5.31
C PHE A 52 11.89 -0.07 3.84
N TYR A 53 12.62 -0.75 2.95
CA TYR A 53 12.33 -0.82 1.52
C TYR A 53 12.22 -2.29 1.07
N PRO A 54 11.00 -2.85 0.98
CA PRO A 54 10.78 -4.20 0.46
C PRO A 54 10.99 -4.30 -1.07
N SER A 55 11.01 -3.18 -1.78
CA SER A 55 11.35 -3.07 -3.20
C SER A 55 11.84 -1.65 -3.53
N SER A 56 12.41 -1.46 -4.72
CA SER A 56 12.96 -0.16 -5.15
C SER A 56 11.93 0.96 -5.25
N ASN A 57 10.64 0.61 -5.30
CA ASN A 57 9.51 1.54 -5.40
C ASN A 57 8.58 1.50 -4.17
N THR A 58 8.84 0.67 -3.17
CA THR A 58 7.99 0.59 -1.98
C THR A 58 8.79 0.95 -0.73
N GLY A 59 8.34 1.98 -0.02
CA GLY A 59 8.84 2.36 1.29
C GLY A 59 7.86 1.99 2.39
N VAL A 60 8.37 1.67 3.57
CA VAL A 60 7.56 1.38 4.75
C VAL A 60 8.08 2.16 5.95
N VAL A 61 7.15 2.75 6.70
CA VAL A 61 7.39 3.44 7.96
C VAL A 61 6.70 2.67 9.08
N TYR A 62 7.38 2.44 10.18
CA TYR A 62 6.84 1.78 11.35
C TYR A 62 6.67 2.76 12.49
N ILE A 63 5.48 2.79 13.05
CA ILE A 63 5.09 3.62 14.19
C ILE A 63 4.98 2.71 15.40
N THR A 64 5.91 2.90 16.34
CA THR A 64 5.90 2.19 17.62
C THR A 64 4.75 2.68 18.50
N GLU A 65 4.39 1.89 19.49
CA GLU A 65 3.43 2.31 20.53
C GLU A 65 3.85 3.64 21.18
N ALA A 66 5.13 3.82 21.50
CA ALA A 66 5.63 5.07 22.08
C ALA A 66 5.46 6.28 21.14
N GLU A 67 5.71 6.11 19.84
CA GLU A 67 5.47 7.17 18.84
C GLU A 67 3.98 7.50 18.71
N LEU A 68 3.13 6.47 18.75
CA LEU A 68 1.68 6.60 18.66
C LEU A 68 1.10 7.36 19.88
N VAL A 69 1.49 6.97 21.10
CA VAL A 69 1.07 7.61 22.36
C VAL A 69 1.53 9.08 22.42
N SER A 70 2.76 9.35 21.98
CA SER A 70 3.34 10.71 21.99
C SER A 70 2.92 11.59 20.81
N ASN A 71 2.22 11.05 19.80
CA ASN A 71 1.92 11.71 18.53
C ASN A 71 3.15 12.27 17.76
N SER A 72 4.35 11.80 18.08
CA SER A 72 5.60 12.27 17.47
C SER A 72 5.75 11.86 16.00
N TYR A 73 5.01 10.83 15.55
CA TYR A 73 4.98 10.36 14.16
C TYR A 73 4.50 11.43 13.15
N ARG A 74 3.65 12.38 13.58
CA ARG A 74 2.97 13.33 12.68
C ARG A 74 3.95 14.15 11.84
N ARG A 75 5.02 14.64 12.48
CA ARG A 75 6.04 15.45 11.80
C ARG A 75 6.81 14.64 10.76
N ARG A 76 7.13 13.37 11.04
CA ARG A 76 7.81 12.46 10.10
C ARG A 76 6.93 12.20 8.88
N LEU A 77 5.67 11.84 9.09
CA LEU A 77 4.70 11.57 8.03
C LEU A 77 4.40 12.81 7.16
N ALA A 78 4.27 14.00 7.76
CA ALA A 78 4.06 15.23 7.01
C ALA A 78 5.26 15.60 6.12
N LYS A 79 6.50 15.31 6.56
CA LYS A 79 7.69 15.49 5.71
C LYS A 79 7.70 14.53 4.52
N LEU A 80 7.31 13.26 4.74
CA LEU A 80 7.19 12.26 3.68
C LEU A 80 6.14 12.64 2.63
N ARG A 81 5.00 13.20 3.08
CA ARG A 81 3.95 13.76 2.20
C ARG A 81 4.49 14.86 1.29
N LYS A 82 5.31 15.76 1.85
CA LYS A 82 5.92 16.91 1.12
C LYS A 82 7.00 16.47 0.15
N ALA A 83 7.72 15.40 0.45
CA ALA A 83 8.77 14.86 -0.40
C ALA A 83 8.24 14.07 -1.62
N ASN A 84 6.93 14.11 -1.88
CA ASN A 84 6.25 13.39 -2.95
C ASN A 84 6.52 11.86 -2.97
N MET A 85 6.83 11.26 -1.83
CA MET A 85 6.95 9.80 -1.66
C MET A 85 5.59 9.09 -1.59
N ILE A 86 4.57 9.67 -2.24
CA ILE A 86 3.21 9.12 -2.32
C ILE A 86 2.97 8.62 -3.72
N PRO A 87 2.16 7.56 -3.88
CA PRO A 87 1.50 7.32 -5.15
C PRO A 87 0.45 8.42 -5.35
N ILE A 88 0.84 9.62 -5.79
CA ILE A 88 -0.11 10.40 -6.58
C ILE A 88 -0.29 9.54 -7.82
N VAL A 89 -1.48 8.95 -7.92
CA VAL A 89 -1.95 8.35 -9.16
C VAL A 89 -2.07 9.49 -10.16
N VAL A 90 -0.95 9.91 -10.73
CA VAL A 90 -0.96 10.67 -11.97
C VAL A 90 -1.20 9.62 -13.05
N ILE A 91 -2.47 9.44 -13.41
CA ILE A 91 -2.78 8.92 -14.74
C ILE A 91 -2.36 10.05 -15.69
N VAL A 92 -1.08 10.05 -16.10
CA VAL A 92 -0.70 10.71 -17.34
C VAL A 92 -0.93 9.66 -18.42
N GLU A 93 -1.81 9.98 -19.36
CA GLU A 93 -1.97 9.17 -20.54
C GLU A 93 -0.66 9.07 -21.34
N SER A 94 -0.47 7.88 -21.90
CA SER A 94 0.21 7.61 -23.16
C SER A 94 1.75 7.50 -23.18
N THR A 95 2.18 6.38 -23.78
CA THR A 95 3.41 6.24 -24.58
C THR A 95 4.75 6.23 -23.83
N LYS A 96 5.36 5.04 -23.77
CA LYS A 96 6.82 4.78 -23.63
C LYS A 96 7.58 5.72 -22.66
N ASN A 97 7.17 5.77 -21.40
CA ASN A 97 7.98 6.12 -20.22
C ASN A 97 7.08 5.93 -19.00
N GLN A 98 7.14 4.77 -18.34
CA GLN A 98 6.25 4.50 -17.22
C GLN A 98 6.65 5.36 -16.01
N PRO A 99 5.75 6.17 -15.42
CA PRO A 99 5.98 6.74 -14.10
C PRO A 99 6.00 5.60 -13.08
N THR A 100 7.15 5.35 -12.46
CA THR A 100 7.28 4.40 -11.37
C THR A 100 6.44 4.89 -10.19
N ARG A 101 5.36 4.16 -9.88
CA ARG A 101 4.52 4.45 -8.71
C ARG A 101 5.30 4.08 -7.45
N TYR A 102 5.63 5.07 -6.61
CA TYR A 102 6.18 4.83 -5.30
C TYR A 102 5.05 4.53 -4.32
N LEU A 103 5.08 3.40 -3.61
CA LEU A 103 4.10 3.04 -2.59
C LEU A 103 4.69 3.32 -1.20
N LEU A 104 3.91 3.95 -0.32
CA LEU A 104 4.28 4.16 1.07
C LEU A 104 3.26 3.50 1.99
N PHE A 105 3.73 2.53 2.76
CA PHE A 105 2.95 1.87 3.80
C PHE A 105 3.36 2.37 5.18
N VAL A 106 2.39 2.56 6.05
CA VAL A 106 2.59 2.85 7.47
C VAL A 106 2.13 1.64 8.25
N ILE A 107 3.01 1.08 9.08
CA ILE A 107 2.70 0.02 10.02
C ILE A 107 2.57 0.66 11.40
N GLY A 108 1.45 0.46 12.09
CA GLY A 108 1.23 1.01 13.43
C GLY A 108 0.95 -0.08 14.46
N GLU A 109 1.70 -0.08 15.56
CA GLU A 109 1.42 -0.96 16.70
C GLU A 109 0.05 -0.62 17.31
N ARG A 110 -0.85 -1.61 17.30
CA ARG A 110 -2.19 -1.55 17.89
C ARG A 110 -2.32 -2.65 18.93
N THR A 111 -1.83 -2.34 20.11
CA THR A 111 -1.93 -3.12 21.35
C THR A 111 -3.14 -2.68 22.18
N GLY A 112 -3.45 -3.38 23.27
CA GLY A 112 -4.55 -3.00 24.16
C GLY A 112 -4.42 -1.58 24.72
N THR A 113 -3.20 -1.14 25.03
CA THR A 113 -2.85 0.19 25.57
C THR A 113 -2.84 1.29 24.51
N SER A 114 -2.44 0.98 23.28
CA SER A 114 -2.33 1.97 22.19
C SER A 114 -3.60 2.12 21.33
N SER A 115 -4.57 1.20 21.46
CA SER A 115 -5.81 1.17 20.67
C SER A 115 -6.58 2.50 20.71
N GLN A 116 -6.59 3.20 21.84
CA GLN A 116 -7.27 4.50 21.99
C GLN A 116 -6.69 5.60 21.10
N TYR A 117 -5.39 5.54 20.79
CA TYR A 117 -4.69 6.53 19.97
C TYR A 117 -4.77 6.20 18.47
N PHE A 118 -5.11 4.95 18.12
CA PHE A 118 -5.10 4.46 16.74
C PHE A 118 -6.11 5.20 15.83
N CYS A 119 -7.27 5.61 16.37
CA CYS A 119 -8.25 6.37 15.60
C CYS A 119 -7.68 7.71 15.10
N SER A 120 -6.91 8.40 15.94
CA SER A 120 -6.21 9.64 15.58
C SER A 120 -5.16 9.39 14.50
N LEU A 121 -4.38 8.32 14.63
CA LEU A 121 -3.40 7.91 13.62
C LEU A 121 -4.08 7.60 12.28
N GLN A 122 -5.17 6.83 12.28
CA GLN A 122 -5.86 6.44 11.05
C GLN A 122 -6.44 7.65 10.31
N LYS A 123 -7.09 8.58 11.03
CA LYS A 123 -7.61 9.82 10.42
C LYS A 123 -6.48 10.61 9.77
N PHE A 124 -5.40 10.85 10.50
CA PHE A 124 -4.26 11.61 9.99
C PHE A 124 -3.57 10.92 8.81
N CYS A 125 -3.24 9.64 8.96
CA CYS A 125 -2.46 8.88 7.98
C CYS A 125 -3.25 8.60 6.69
N VAL A 126 -4.49 8.13 6.82
CA VAL A 126 -5.29 7.66 5.68
C VAL A 126 -6.10 8.81 5.07
N MET A 127 -6.80 9.60 5.88
CA MET A 127 -7.72 10.62 5.37
C MET A 127 -7.01 11.91 5.00
N GLU A 128 -6.07 12.39 5.83
CA GLU A 128 -5.38 13.67 5.59
C GLU A 128 -4.18 13.52 4.65
N LEU A 129 -3.37 12.46 4.83
CA LEU A 129 -2.15 12.27 4.04
C LEU A 129 -2.32 11.33 2.84
N GLY A 130 -3.32 10.45 2.83
CA GLY A 130 -3.56 9.49 1.75
C GLY A 130 -2.58 8.31 1.72
N PHE A 131 -1.91 8.00 2.84
CA PHE A 131 -1.06 6.82 2.96
C PHE A 131 -1.88 5.56 3.27
N SER A 132 -1.34 4.39 2.92
CA SER A 132 -1.90 3.11 3.38
C SER A 132 -1.43 2.80 4.81
N LEU A 133 -2.36 2.52 5.72
CA LEU A 133 -2.09 2.18 7.11
C LEU A 133 -2.45 0.72 7.40
N ILE A 134 -1.53 -0.01 8.02
CA ILE A 134 -1.69 -1.42 8.41
C ILE A 134 -1.51 -1.52 9.93
N PRO A 135 -2.58 -1.83 10.70
CA PRO A 135 -2.45 -2.14 12.11
C PRO A 135 -1.75 -3.48 12.31
N VAL A 136 -0.83 -3.54 13.27
CA VAL A 136 -0.19 -4.78 13.72
C VAL A 136 -0.21 -4.83 15.25
N PRO A 137 -0.47 -5.97 15.89
CA PRO A 137 -0.47 -6.07 17.34
C PRO A 137 0.95 -6.27 17.92
N SER A 138 1.94 -6.62 17.10
CA SER A 138 3.33 -6.81 17.55
C SER A 138 4.36 -6.66 16.42
N GLN A 139 5.62 -6.47 16.83
CA GLN A 139 6.78 -6.48 15.94
C GLN A 139 6.96 -7.80 15.17
N LYS A 140 6.58 -8.94 15.76
CA LYS A 140 6.66 -10.25 15.10
C LYS A 140 5.69 -10.33 13.93
N GLU A 141 4.44 -9.91 14.13
CA GLU A 141 3.44 -9.88 13.05
C GLU A 141 3.83 -8.89 11.95
N ALA A 142 4.41 -7.75 12.32
CA ALA A 142 4.96 -6.81 11.35
C ALA A 142 6.11 -7.39 10.53
N GLY A 143 7.02 -8.14 11.17
CA GLY A 143 8.10 -8.85 10.48
C GLY A 143 7.56 -9.85 9.47
N THR A 144 6.59 -10.69 9.86
CA THR A 144 5.93 -11.64 8.96
C THR A 144 5.24 -10.94 7.79
N PHE A 145 4.51 -9.86 8.07
CA PHE A 145 3.84 -9.06 7.05
C PHE A 145 4.83 -8.43 6.05
N LEU A 146 5.93 -7.86 6.55
CA LEU A 146 7.00 -7.30 5.71
C LEU A 146 7.68 -8.38 4.84
N ALA A 147 7.91 -9.58 5.38
CA ALA A 147 8.44 -10.69 4.61
C ALA A 147 7.48 -11.11 3.47
N GLN A 148 6.18 -11.14 3.74
CA GLN A 148 5.17 -11.37 2.70
C GLN A 148 5.16 -10.25 1.65
N MET A 149 5.33 -8.99 2.06
CA MET A 149 5.42 -7.86 1.15
C MET A 149 6.62 -7.98 0.21
N VAL A 150 7.80 -8.33 0.72
CA VAL A 150 8.99 -8.62 -0.11
C VAL A 150 8.74 -9.75 -1.10
N HIS A 151 8.06 -10.81 -0.65
CA HIS A 151 7.71 -11.93 -1.52
C HIS A 151 6.78 -11.48 -2.66
N VAL A 152 5.71 -10.74 -2.35
CA VAL A 152 4.74 -10.26 -3.36
C VAL A 152 5.39 -9.26 -4.33
N GLU A 153 6.20 -8.34 -3.84
CA GLU A 153 6.91 -7.35 -4.68
C GLU A 153 7.98 -8.00 -5.57
N GLY A 154 8.57 -9.12 -5.13
CA GLY A 154 9.56 -9.88 -5.89
C GLY A 154 8.98 -10.78 -6.99
N HIS A 155 7.69 -11.10 -6.93
CA HIS A 155 7.02 -11.98 -7.89
C HIS A 155 6.17 -11.19 -8.88
N LYS A 156 6.17 -11.61 -10.15
CA LYS A 156 5.29 -11.04 -11.19
C LYS A 156 3.86 -11.59 -11.16
N GLU A 157 3.50 -12.34 -10.13
CA GLU A 157 2.14 -12.85 -9.94
C GLU A 157 1.17 -11.68 -10.03
N THR A 158 0.39 -11.64 -11.10
CA THR A 158 -0.44 -10.48 -11.40
C THR A 158 -1.57 -10.45 -10.40
N ASN A 159 -1.66 -9.37 -9.62
CA ASN A 159 -2.73 -9.16 -8.66
C ASN A 159 -4.08 -9.53 -9.31
N PRO A 160 -4.84 -10.50 -8.75
CA PRO A 160 -6.07 -10.99 -9.38
C PRO A 160 -7.13 -9.89 -9.56
N PHE A 161 -7.09 -8.84 -8.74
CA PHE A 161 -7.97 -7.67 -8.87
C PHE A 161 -7.55 -6.70 -9.99
N THR A 162 -6.33 -6.83 -10.51
CA THR A 162 -5.84 -6.08 -11.67
C THR A 162 -6.01 -6.84 -12.98
N LYS A 163 -6.30 -8.15 -12.92
CA LYS A 163 -6.60 -8.93 -14.12
C LYS A 163 -7.86 -8.37 -14.76
N LYS A 164 -7.77 -7.96 -16.03
CA LYS A 164 -8.93 -7.51 -16.79
C LYS A 164 -9.96 -8.64 -16.78
N LYS A 165 -11.11 -8.41 -16.13
CA LYS A 165 -12.19 -9.40 -16.09
C LYS A 165 -12.58 -9.72 -17.54
N ARG A 166 -12.66 -11.00 -17.88
CA ARG A 166 -13.19 -11.42 -19.19
C ARG A 166 -14.59 -10.81 -19.31
N SER A 167 -14.83 -10.04 -20.37
CA SER A 167 -16.12 -9.42 -20.60
C SER A 167 -17.17 -10.50 -20.78
N THR A 168 -18.26 -10.43 -20.03
CA THR A 168 -19.47 -11.19 -20.34
C THR A 168 -19.92 -10.80 -21.76
N PRO A 169 -20.34 -11.76 -22.61
CA PRO A 169 -20.90 -11.42 -23.93
C PRO A 169 -21.99 -10.34 -23.79
N LEU A 170 -21.97 -9.35 -24.68
CA LEU A 170 -22.88 -8.19 -24.62
C LEU A 170 -24.35 -8.63 -24.56
N ASP A 171 -24.73 -9.65 -25.33
CA ASP A 171 -26.09 -10.19 -25.38
C ASP A 171 -26.54 -10.76 -24.04
N GLN A 172 -25.63 -11.43 -23.31
CA GLN A 172 -25.93 -11.98 -22.00
C GLN A 172 -26.04 -10.87 -20.94
N ALA A 173 -25.22 -9.83 -21.04
CA ALA A 173 -25.32 -8.65 -20.18
C ALA A 173 -26.61 -7.87 -20.43
N LEU A 174 -26.98 -7.63 -21.69
CA LEU A 174 -28.22 -6.97 -22.10
C LEU A 174 -29.45 -7.75 -21.61
N LEU A 175 -29.48 -9.07 -21.83
CA LEU A 175 -30.57 -9.91 -21.37
C LEU A 175 -30.69 -9.90 -19.83
N ALA A 176 -29.57 -9.93 -19.11
CA ALA A 176 -29.57 -9.84 -17.65
C ALA A 176 -30.10 -8.48 -17.17
N SER A 177 -29.75 -7.38 -17.84
CA SER A 177 -30.28 -6.04 -17.53
C SER A 177 -31.79 -5.96 -17.76
N VAL A 178 -32.31 -6.43 -18.90
CA VAL A 178 -33.76 -6.41 -19.18
C VAL A 178 -34.53 -7.34 -18.24
N LYS A 179 -33.94 -8.47 -17.82
CA LYS A 179 -34.51 -9.39 -16.82
C LYS A 179 -34.58 -8.80 -15.39
N SER A 180 -33.84 -7.72 -15.10
CA SER A 180 -33.92 -7.05 -13.79
C SER A 180 -35.15 -6.15 -13.63
N ILE A 181 -35.86 -5.85 -14.72
CA ILE A 181 -37.08 -5.07 -14.68
C ILE A 181 -38.20 -5.92 -14.06
N PRO A 182 -38.94 -5.42 -13.05
CA PRO A 182 -40.01 -6.16 -12.43
C PRO A 182 -41.02 -6.70 -13.46
N LYS A 183 -41.40 -7.98 -13.32
CA LYS A 183 -42.34 -8.70 -14.21
C LYS A 183 -41.80 -9.06 -15.61
N LEU A 184 -40.51 -8.81 -15.89
CA LEU A 184 -39.84 -9.29 -17.11
C LEU A 184 -39.01 -10.55 -16.84
N GLY A 185 -39.56 -11.69 -17.25
CA GLY A 185 -38.84 -12.96 -17.32
C GLY A 185 -38.12 -13.13 -18.66
N GLU A 186 -37.36 -14.21 -18.79
CA GLU A 186 -36.45 -14.44 -19.92
C GLU A 186 -37.09 -14.34 -21.32
N VAL A 187 -38.27 -14.94 -21.49
CA VAL A 187 -39.00 -14.94 -22.77
C VAL A 187 -39.41 -13.52 -23.15
N LYS A 188 -39.96 -12.75 -22.21
CA LYS A 188 -40.38 -11.37 -22.44
C LYS A 188 -39.19 -10.45 -22.69
N SER A 189 -38.08 -10.69 -21.99
CA SER A 189 -36.85 -9.92 -22.17
C SER A 189 -36.23 -10.15 -23.55
N ARG A 190 -36.21 -11.39 -24.06
CA ARG A 190 -35.74 -11.69 -25.44
C ARG A 190 -36.63 -11.05 -26.50
N MET A 191 -37.95 -11.20 -26.37
CA MET A 191 -38.90 -10.56 -27.30
C MET A 191 -38.77 -9.03 -27.32
N LEU A 192 -38.49 -8.42 -26.17
CA LEU A 192 -38.27 -6.98 -26.08
C LEU A 192 -36.98 -6.57 -26.80
N LEU A 193 -35.88 -7.30 -26.58
CA LEU A 193 -34.60 -7.04 -27.22
C LEU A 193 -34.64 -7.28 -28.74
N GLU A 194 -35.36 -8.31 -29.21
CA GLU A 194 -35.59 -8.56 -30.64
C GLU A 194 -36.40 -7.44 -31.30
N LYS A 195 -37.38 -6.87 -30.59
CA LYS A 195 -38.25 -5.83 -31.11
C LYS A 195 -37.58 -4.46 -31.19
N PHE A 196 -36.75 -4.12 -30.21
CA PHE A 196 -36.19 -2.77 -30.09
C PHE A 196 -34.70 -2.67 -30.44
N GLY A 197 -33.97 -3.79 -30.53
CA GLY A 197 -32.57 -3.85 -30.98
C GLY A 197 -31.54 -3.21 -30.05
N SER A 198 -31.98 -2.45 -29.05
CA SER A 198 -31.20 -1.88 -27.95
C SER A 198 -32.02 -1.87 -26.66
N MET A 199 -31.36 -1.59 -25.54
CA MET A 199 -32.05 -1.04 -24.36
C MET A 199 -32.45 0.42 -24.60
#